data_AF-A0ABD4ZSJ1-F1
#
_entry.id   AF-A0ABD4ZSJ1-F1
#
_cell.length_a   1.000
_cell.length_b   1.000
_cell.length_c   1.000
_cell.angle_alpha   90.00
_cell.angle_beta   90.00
_cell.angle_gamma   90.00
#
_symmetry.space_group_name_H-M   'P 1'
#
loop_
_entity.id
_entity.type
_entity.pdbx_description
1 polymer ?
#
loop_
_entity_poly.entity_id
_entity_poly.type
_entity_poly.pdbx_seq_one_letter_code
_entity_poly.pdbx_strand_id
1 'polypeptide(L)'
;MEFFYSSHYQGIQKIIDSELFLKLILFLKKQQKPPILRELKQNFPEKNFEKILDQLIDAGIINRKDRRYQVAFPIYSTQDQQKSRERWQLPNTIISEQLAFILQAEIMSDQRFFYACEEGVVQGFIYRLIHESFQLISLSQEKWPATIPAFFAANRQLLSLPIYQKLLYLLGDVDEAYYLDQISVIFERVAKQRKIRPSIFLTSLIEGNILQSEQGFDLPVVDPAFLTEQNGSSMEGLSEFDRRTFLADYLGKTSNPQTILITEMIKF
;
A
#
# COMPACT_ATOMS: atom_id res chain seq x y z
N MET A 1 -1.45 11.78 -13.15
CA MET A 1 -1.26 10.32 -13.28
C MET A 1 -0.53 9.86 -12.05
N GLU A 2 -1.01 8.79 -11.42
CA GLU A 2 -0.41 8.20 -10.22
C GLU A 2 0.05 6.76 -10.51
N PHE A 3 1.15 6.33 -9.91
CA PHE A 3 1.75 5.01 -10.14
C PHE A 3 1.59 4.14 -8.88
N PHE A 4 1.20 2.89 -9.11
CA PHE A 4 1.00 1.87 -8.07
C PHE A 4 1.87 0.67 -8.40
N TYR A 5 2.71 0.27 -7.45
CA TYR A 5 3.65 -0.83 -7.65
C TYR A 5 4.00 -1.54 -6.34
N SER A 6 4.29 -2.84 -6.48
CA SER A 6 4.76 -3.70 -5.40
C SER A 6 6.19 -3.36 -4.95
N SER A 7 6.62 -3.90 -3.80
CA SER A 7 7.98 -3.75 -3.26
C SER A 7 9.08 -4.19 -4.23
N HIS A 8 8.77 -5.08 -5.20
CA HIS A 8 9.67 -5.50 -6.27
C HIS A 8 10.31 -4.32 -7.03
N TYR A 9 9.61 -3.19 -7.12
CA TYR A 9 10.07 -2.02 -7.87
C TYR A 9 10.78 -0.96 -6.99
N GLN A 10 11.00 -1.23 -5.70
CA GLN A 10 11.69 -0.29 -4.79
C GLN A 10 13.10 0.08 -5.26
N GLY A 11 13.82 -0.85 -5.89
CA GLY A 11 15.18 -0.60 -6.41
C GLY A 11 15.24 0.51 -7.49
N ILE A 12 14.12 0.80 -8.14
CA ILE A 12 13.99 1.87 -9.14
C ILE A 12 12.99 2.96 -8.74
N GLN A 13 12.56 3.00 -7.47
CA GLN A 13 11.61 3.99 -6.97
C GLN A 13 12.03 5.43 -7.29
N LYS A 14 13.31 5.78 -7.09
CA LYS A 14 13.84 7.12 -7.41
C LYS A 14 13.64 7.53 -8.88
N ILE A 15 13.62 6.55 -9.79
CA ILE A 15 13.34 6.78 -11.21
C ILE A 15 11.84 7.01 -11.38
N ILE A 16 11.00 6.14 -10.81
CA ILE A 16 9.55 6.23 -10.91
C ILE A 16 9.02 7.56 -10.35
N ASP A 17 9.59 8.03 -9.25
CA ASP A 17 9.21 9.29 -8.59
C ASP A 17 9.78 10.53 -9.31
N SER A 18 10.59 10.36 -10.37
CA SER A 18 11.18 11.47 -11.11
C SER A 18 10.22 12.10 -12.12
N GLU A 19 10.34 13.41 -12.32
CA GLU A 19 9.59 14.13 -13.36
C GLU A 19 9.89 13.59 -14.77
N LEU A 20 11.13 13.16 -15.01
CA LEU A 20 11.57 12.56 -16.27
C LEU A 20 10.77 11.30 -16.61
N PHE A 21 10.54 10.43 -15.62
CA PHE A 21 9.75 9.22 -15.81
C PHE A 21 8.30 9.55 -16.21
N LEU A 22 7.65 10.45 -15.49
CA LEU A 22 6.29 10.89 -15.83
C LEU A 22 6.23 11.45 -17.26
N LYS A 23 7.18 12.31 -17.65
CA LYS A 23 7.27 12.85 -19.02
C LYS A 23 7.44 11.76 -20.06
N LEU A 24 8.29 10.76 -19.80
CA LEU A 24 8.51 9.62 -20.69
C LEU A 24 7.24 8.80 -20.88
N ILE A 25 6.55 8.43 -19.80
CA ILE A 25 5.31 7.64 -19.88
C ILE A 25 4.23 8.41 -20.64
N LEU A 26 4.05 9.70 -20.35
CA LEU A 26 3.09 10.56 -21.07
C LEU A 26 3.45 10.72 -22.55
N PHE A 27 4.75 10.82 -22.87
CA PHE A 27 5.23 10.89 -24.25
C PHE A 27 4.91 9.58 -25.00
N LEU A 28 5.29 8.43 -24.44
CA LEU A 28 5.07 7.11 -25.04
C LEU A 28 3.58 6.81 -25.23
N LYS A 29 2.74 7.14 -24.25
CA LYS A 29 1.28 6.97 -24.33
C LYS A 29 0.65 7.73 -25.49
N LYS A 30 1.17 8.91 -25.84
CA LYS A 30 0.65 9.76 -26.92
C LYS A 30 1.06 9.28 -28.32
N GLN A 31 2.05 8.40 -28.44
CA GLN A 31 2.54 7.97 -29.74
C GLN A 31 1.59 6.96 -30.39
N GLN A 32 1.09 7.27 -31.59
CA GLN A 32 0.37 6.28 -32.40
C GLN A 32 1.29 5.14 -32.86
N LYS A 33 2.58 5.45 -33.06
CA LYS A 33 3.61 4.48 -33.45
C LYS A 33 4.73 4.50 -32.41
N PRO A 34 5.05 3.36 -31.78
CA PRO A 34 6.14 3.27 -30.81
C PRO A 34 7.46 3.87 -31.33
N PRO A 35 8.08 4.83 -30.63
CA PRO A 35 9.23 5.57 -31.13
C PRO A 35 10.51 4.72 -31.13
N ILE A 36 11.49 5.11 -31.94
CA ILE A 36 12.85 4.54 -31.90
C ILE A 36 13.75 5.34 -30.95
N LEU A 37 14.92 4.78 -30.60
CA LEU A 37 15.86 5.41 -29.66
C LEU A 37 16.28 6.82 -30.10
N ARG A 38 16.47 7.05 -31.40
CA ARG A 38 16.86 8.36 -31.94
C ARG A 38 15.81 9.43 -31.64
N GLU A 39 14.52 9.09 -31.74
CA GLU A 39 13.40 10.00 -31.46
C GLU A 39 13.29 10.26 -29.96
N LEU A 40 13.49 9.23 -29.13
CA LEU A 40 13.54 9.40 -27.68
C LEU A 40 14.66 10.35 -27.26
N LYS A 41 15.89 10.15 -27.74
CA LYS A 41 17.04 11.02 -27.41
C LYS A 41 16.87 12.47 -27.86
N GLN A 42 16.04 12.73 -28.88
CA GLN A 42 15.70 14.09 -29.29
C GLN A 42 14.73 14.77 -28.32
N ASN A 43 13.82 14.01 -27.71
CA ASN A 43 12.83 14.52 -26.76
C ASN A 43 13.34 14.51 -25.30
N PHE A 44 14.35 13.68 -25.01
CA PHE A 44 14.95 13.47 -23.69
C PHE A 44 16.48 13.60 -23.80
N PRO A 45 17.02 14.83 -23.78
CA PRO A 45 18.45 15.10 -23.99
C PRO A 45 19.32 14.83 -22.76
N GLU A 46 18.75 14.34 -21.65
CA GLU A 46 19.48 14.08 -20.41
C GLU A 46 20.59 13.03 -20.63
N LYS A 47 21.81 13.33 -20.14
CA LYS A 47 22.99 12.47 -20.34
C LYS A 47 22.81 11.04 -19.83
N ASN A 48 21.99 10.86 -18.79
CA ASN A 48 21.70 9.58 -18.17
C ASN A 48 20.42 8.90 -18.71
N PHE A 49 19.75 9.48 -19.72
CA PHE A 49 18.48 8.96 -20.24
C PHE A 49 18.60 7.51 -20.72
N GLU A 50 19.65 7.15 -21.46
CA GLU A 50 19.83 5.77 -21.93
C GLU A 50 19.96 4.78 -20.77
N LYS A 51 20.72 5.14 -19.74
CA LYS A 51 20.86 4.31 -18.54
C LYS A 51 19.52 4.13 -17.81
N ILE A 52 18.73 5.19 -17.71
CA ILE A 52 17.37 5.12 -17.14
C ILE A 52 16.48 4.22 -17.99
N LEU A 53 16.54 4.36 -19.31
CA LEU A 53 15.75 3.57 -20.24
C LEU A 53 16.08 2.08 -20.14
N ASP A 54 17.37 1.72 -20.05
CA ASP A 54 17.81 0.33 -19.84
C ASP A 54 17.29 -0.22 -18.51
N GLN A 55 17.37 0.56 -17.42
CA GLN A 55 16.81 0.15 -16.11
C GLN A 55 15.29 -0.07 -16.15
N LEU A 56 14.56 0.75 -16.92
CA LEU A 56 13.11 0.58 -17.09
C LEU A 56 12.77 -0.63 -17.96
N ILE A 57 13.64 -1.01 -18.90
CA ILE A 57 13.50 -2.25 -19.70
C ILE A 57 13.76 -3.46 -18.83
N ASP A 58 14.86 -3.46 -18.06
CA ASP A 58 15.21 -4.55 -17.15
C ASP A 58 14.12 -4.78 -16.09
N ALA A 59 13.49 -3.70 -15.62
CA ALA A 59 12.37 -3.78 -14.69
C ALA A 59 11.05 -4.26 -15.33
N GLY A 60 10.97 -4.31 -16.67
CA GLY A 60 9.76 -4.67 -17.41
C GLY A 60 8.71 -3.56 -17.44
N ILE A 61 9.09 -2.32 -17.18
CA ILE A 61 8.19 -1.14 -17.23
C ILE A 61 8.09 -0.62 -18.68
N ILE A 62 9.17 -0.72 -19.43
CA ILE A 62 9.23 -0.42 -20.86
C ILE A 62 9.58 -1.71 -21.61
N ASN A 63 8.86 -1.99 -22.69
CA ASN A 63 9.22 -3.07 -23.60
C ASN A 63 9.94 -2.50 -24.83
N ARG A 64 11.00 -3.18 -25.26
CA ARG A 64 11.72 -2.90 -26.50
C ARG A 64 11.46 -4.02 -27.51
N LYS A 65 10.62 -3.77 -28.50
CA LYS A 65 10.33 -4.71 -29.60
C LYS A 65 10.63 -4.07 -30.95
N ASP A 66 11.33 -4.77 -31.83
CA ASP A 66 11.70 -4.27 -33.17
C ASP A 66 12.37 -2.88 -33.15
N ARG A 67 13.24 -2.66 -32.15
CA ARG A 67 13.94 -1.39 -31.86
C ARG A 67 13.01 -0.22 -31.50
N ARG A 68 11.77 -0.50 -31.12
CA ARG A 68 10.80 0.49 -30.68
C ARG A 68 10.42 0.28 -29.22
N TYR A 69 10.12 1.38 -28.55
CA TYR A 69 9.90 1.43 -27.11
C TYR A 69 8.45 1.73 -26.80
N GLN A 70 7.86 0.97 -25.88
CA GLN A 70 6.47 1.14 -25.49
C GLN A 70 6.29 0.87 -23.99
N VAL A 71 5.25 1.46 -23.41
CA VAL A 71 4.83 1.17 -22.04
C VAL A 71 4.42 -0.30 -21.93
N ALA A 72 4.88 -0.99 -20.88
CA ALA A 72 4.66 -2.42 -20.67
C ALA A 72 3.73 -2.74 -19.48
N PHE A 73 3.01 -1.73 -18.97
CA PHE A 73 2.07 -1.85 -17.86
C PHE A 73 0.72 -1.19 -18.20
N PRO A 74 -0.39 -1.59 -17.57
CA PRO A 74 -1.69 -1.00 -17.81
C PRO A 74 -1.81 0.40 -17.19
N ILE A 75 -2.51 1.29 -17.88
CA ILE A 75 -2.88 2.63 -17.40
C ILE A 75 -4.40 2.70 -17.38
N TYR A 76 -4.99 2.83 -16.19
CA TYR A 76 -6.43 2.79 -15.99
C TYR A 76 -7.06 4.18 -15.95
N SER A 77 -8.22 4.29 -16.57
CA SER A 77 -9.07 5.47 -16.62
C SER A 77 -10.25 5.34 -15.65
N THR A 78 -11.03 6.42 -15.51
CA THR A 78 -12.30 6.40 -14.74
C THR A 78 -13.32 5.42 -15.34
N GLN A 79 -13.27 5.18 -16.65
CA GLN A 79 -14.12 4.17 -17.30
C GLN A 79 -13.72 2.75 -16.87
N ASP A 80 -12.43 2.47 -16.71
CA ASP A 80 -11.95 1.18 -16.24
C ASP A 80 -12.32 0.95 -14.76
N GLN A 81 -12.28 2.01 -13.96
CA GLN A 81 -12.74 1.96 -12.57
C GLN A 81 -14.23 1.63 -12.48
N GLN A 82 -15.06 2.22 -13.33
CA GLN A 82 -16.49 1.91 -13.39
C GLN A 82 -16.72 0.43 -13.77
N LYS A 83 -15.99 -0.09 -14.76
CA LYS A 83 -16.06 -1.52 -15.13
C LYS A 83 -15.57 -2.42 -14.01
N SER A 84 -14.54 -2.02 -13.28
CA SER A 84 -14.05 -2.77 -12.12
C SER A 84 -15.17 -2.93 -11.09
N ARG A 85 -15.84 -1.83 -10.73
CA ARG A 85 -17.00 -1.83 -9.81
C ARG A 85 -18.11 -2.76 -10.23
N GLU A 86 -18.35 -2.92 -11.53
CA GLU A 86 -19.35 -3.84 -12.07
C GLU A 86 -18.93 -5.32 -11.95
N ARG A 87 -17.63 -5.63 -11.99
CA ARG A 87 -17.12 -7.02 -11.93
C ARG A 87 -17.25 -7.64 -10.54
N TRP A 88 -16.97 -6.85 -9.50
CA TRP A 88 -16.90 -7.37 -8.14
C TRP A 88 -18.13 -7.03 -7.31
N GLN A 89 -19.26 -6.57 -7.87
CA GLN A 89 -20.48 -6.28 -7.10
C GLN A 89 -20.88 -7.49 -6.24
N LEU A 90 -20.37 -7.53 -5.01
CA LEU A 90 -20.66 -8.57 -4.05
C LEU A 90 -22.09 -8.30 -3.57
N PRO A 91 -23.01 -9.28 -3.69
CA PRO A 91 -24.41 -9.07 -3.36
C PRO A 91 -24.54 -8.70 -1.88
N ASN A 92 -24.88 -7.45 -1.56
CA ASN A 92 -25.16 -6.93 -0.20
C ASN A 92 -24.39 -7.64 0.93
N THR A 93 -23.09 -7.90 0.73
CA THR A 93 -22.29 -8.58 1.73
C THR A 93 -22.08 -7.65 2.91
N ILE A 94 -22.12 -8.21 4.11
CA ILE A 94 -21.97 -7.43 5.34
C ILE A 94 -20.56 -6.83 5.36
N ILE A 95 -20.40 -5.60 5.87
CA ILE A 95 -19.12 -4.87 5.90
C ILE A 95 -17.97 -5.73 6.46
N SER A 96 -18.25 -6.57 7.46
CA SER A 96 -17.26 -7.50 8.04
C SER A 96 -16.75 -8.56 7.06
N GLU A 97 -17.58 -9.06 6.15
CA GLU A 97 -17.17 -10.01 5.10
C GLU A 97 -16.31 -9.34 4.04
N GLN A 98 -16.68 -8.11 3.63
CA GLN A 98 -15.87 -7.30 2.71
C GLN A 98 -14.47 -7.05 3.29
N LEU A 99 -14.40 -6.75 4.58
CA LEU A 99 -13.13 -6.59 5.26
C LEU A 99 -12.31 -7.88 5.26
N ALA A 100 -12.92 -9.03 5.55
CA ALA A 100 -12.24 -10.32 5.49
C ALA A 100 -11.68 -10.61 4.08
N PHE A 101 -12.42 -10.29 3.02
CA PHE A 101 -11.95 -10.44 1.64
C PHE A 101 -10.74 -9.57 1.34
N ILE A 102 -10.77 -8.29 1.76
CA ILE A 102 -9.65 -7.36 1.62
C ILE A 102 -8.41 -7.89 2.33
N LEU A 103 -8.56 -8.24 3.61
CA LEU A 103 -7.45 -8.68 4.45
C LEU A 103 -6.85 -10.00 3.94
N GLN A 104 -7.69 -10.96 3.55
CA GLN A 104 -7.21 -12.23 3.03
C GLN A 104 -6.52 -12.07 1.67
N ALA A 105 -7.08 -11.27 0.76
CA ALA A 105 -6.47 -11.01 -0.54
C ALA A 105 -5.10 -10.33 -0.40
N GLU A 106 -4.95 -9.42 0.57
CA GLU A 106 -3.68 -8.78 0.89
C GLU A 106 -2.68 -9.77 1.48
N ILE A 107 -3.09 -10.59 2.46
CA ILE A 107 -2.22 -11.60 3.09
C ILE A 107 -1.69 -12.60 2.06
N MET A 108 -2.54 -13.01 1.11
CA MET A 108 -2.19 -13.94 0.04
C MET A 108 -1.44 -13.29 -1.13
N SER A 109 -1.31 -11.96 -1.17
CA SER A 109 -0.73 -11.25 -2.31
C SER A 109 0.79 -11.35 -2.29
N ASP A 110 1.33 -12.24 -3.13
CA ASP A 110 2.76 -12.23 -3.55
C ASP A 110 2.94 -11.49 -4.89
N GLN A 111 1.98 -10.63 -5.26
CA GLN A 111 1.87 -10.22 -6.65
C GLN A 111 2.84 -9.08 -6.98
N ARG A 112 3.82 -9.39 -7.84
CA ARG A 112 4.57 -8.38 -8.59
C ARG A 112 3.60 -7.63 -9.49
N PHE A 113 3.16 -6.45 -9.06
CA PHE A 113 2.32 -5.55 -9.85
C PHE A 113 3.01 -4.21 -10.13
N PHE A 114 2.64 -3.63 -11.27
CA PHE A 114 2.91 -2.24 -11.64
C PHE A 114 1.77 -1.76 -12.54
N TYR A 115 1.14 -0.64 -12.20
CA TYR A 115 0.15 0.01 -13.05
C TYR A 115 0.10 1.51 -12.77
N ALA A 116 -0.60 2.26 -13.62
CA ALA A 116 -0.88 3.66 -13.37
C ALA A 116 -2.37 3.98 -13.47
N CYS A 117 -2.75 5.06 -12.82
CA CYS A 117 -4.09 5.61 -12.82
C CYS A 117 -4.07 7.02 -13.39
N GLU A 118 -5.03 7.31 -14.27
CA GLU A 118 -5.31 8.67 -14.70
C GLU A 118 -5.87 9.52 -13.55
N GLU A 119 -5.90 10.84 -13.76
CA GLU A 119 -6.50 11.75 -12.77
C GLU A 119 -7.97 11.41 -12.54
N GLY A 120 -8.42 11.45 -11.28
CA GLY A 120 -9.79 11.12 -10.87
C GLY A 120 -10.04 9.64 -10.58
N VAL A 121 -9.09 8.74 -10.86
CA VAL A 121 -9.21 7.31 -10.51
C VAL A 121 -8.76 7.10 -9.06
N VAL A 122 -9.71 6.80 -8.18
CA VAL A 122 -9.45 6.60 -6.74
C VAL A 122 -8.97 5.17 -6.47
N GLN A 123 -7.94 5.00 -5.64
CA GLN A 123 -7.43 3.68 -5.24
C GLN A 123 -7.22 3.64 -3.73
N GLY A 124 -7.40 2.45 -3.15
CA GLY A 124 -7.05 2.19 -1.76
C GLY A 124 -5.54 1.96 -1.57
N PHE A 125 -5.04 2.40 -0.43
CA PHE A 125 -3.69 2.20 0.06
C PHE A 125 -3.69 1.29 1.27
N ILE A 126 -2.70 0.40 1.33
CA ILE A 126 -2.52 -0.58 2.39
C ILE A 126 -1.10 -0.42 2.92
N TYR A 127 -0.97 -0.35 4.25
CA TYR A 127 0.30 -0.29 4.95
C TYR A 127 0.31 -1.36 6.03
N ARG A 128 1.39 -2.15 6.09
CA ARG A 128 1.44 -3.34 6.95
C ARG A 128 2.72 -3.39 7.77
N LEU A 129 2.55 -3.80 9.01
CA LEU A 129 3.61 -4.24 9.92
C LEU A 129 3.32 -5.68 10.35
N ILE A 130 4.36 -6.50 10.34
CA ILE A 130 4.25 -7.95 10.57
C ILE A 130 5.17 -8.32 11.72
N HIS A 131 4.59 -8.87 12.77
CA HIS A 131 5.30 -9.51 13.88
C HIS A 131 4.91 -11.00 13.89
N GLU A 132 5.70 -11.85 14.55
CA GLU A 132 5.40 -13.30 14.63
C GLU A 132 4.03 -13.60 15.26
N SER A 133 3.58 -12.76 16.20
CA SER A 133 2.34 -12.96 16.97
C SER A 133 1.14 -12.10 16.52
N PHE A 134 1.35 -11.13 15.64
CA PHE A 134 0.28 -10.22 15.18
C PHE A 134 0.64 -9.45 13.91
N GLN A 135 -0.35 -8.83 13.30
CA GLN A 135 -0.16 -7.87 12.21
C GLN A 135 -0.95 -6.60 12.46
N LEU A 136 -0.35 -5.46 12.14
CA LEU A 136 -1.04 -4.17 12.09
C LEU A 136 -1.20 -3.76 10.62
N ILE A 137 -2.44 -3.56 10.19
CA ILE A 137 -2.77 -3.19 8.82
C ILE A 137 -3.55 -1.88 8.83
N SER A 138 -3.03 -0.87 8.16
CA SER A 138 -3.72 0.40 7.93
C SER A 138 -4.23 0.46 6.50
N LEU A 139 -5.52 0.77 6.36
CA LEU A 139 -6.27 0.95 5.13
C LEU A 139 -6.61 2.43 4.97
N SER A 140 -6.41 2.99 3.79
CA SER A 140 -6.67 4.42 3.53
C SER A 140 -7.02 4.71 2.08
N GLN A 141 -7.85 5.72 1.81
CA GLN A 141 -7.99 6.28 0.45
C GLN A 141 -6.92 7.33 0.14
N GLU A 142 -6.28 7.87 1.17
CA GLU A 142 -5.20 8.84 1.04
C GLU A 142 -3.84 8.16 1.17
N LYS A 143 -2.90 8.56 0.31
CA LYS A 143 -1.51 8.12 0.41
C LYS A 143 -0.87 8.74 1.64
N TRP A 144 -0.13 7.93 2.41
CA TRP A 144 0.55 8.32 3.65
C TRP A 144 -0.41 8.82 4.75
N PRO A 145 -1.39 8.00 5.19
CA PRO A 145 -2.25 8.35 6.30
C PRO A 145 -1.46 8.48 7.61
N ALA A 146 -1.98 9.25 8.57
CA ALA A 146 -1.40 9.43 9.90
C ALA A 146 -1.53 8.18 10.79
N THR A 147 -0.90 7.07 10.40
CA THR A 147 -0.95 5.78 11.09
C THR A 147 0.46 5.23 11.31
N ILE A 148 0.64 4.40 12.35
CA ILE A 148 1.93 3.79 12.66
C ILE A 148 2.44 2.91 11.51
N PRO A 149 1.64 2.01 10.90
CA PRO A 149 2.10 1.25 9.73
C PRO A 149 2.58 2.11 8.56
N ALA A 150 1.87 3.20 8.26
CA ALA A 150 2.27 4.10 7.18
C ALA A 150 3.53 4.92 7.52
N PHE A 151 3.72 5.30 8.79
CA PHE A 151 4.94 5.94 9.28
C PHE A 151 6.18 5.06 9.04
N PHE A 152 6.16 3.81 9.48
CA PHE A 152 7.29 2.90 9.25
C PHE A 152 7.51 2.62 7.77
N ALA A 153 6.45 2.50 6.97
CA ALA A 153 6.57 2.39 5.52
C ALA A 153 7.25 3.61 4.88
N ALA A 154 6.96 4.83 5.35
CA ALA A 154 7.61 6.06 4.91
C ALA A 154 9.09 6.11 5.34
N ASN A 155 9.39 5.70 6.57
CA ASN A 155 10.76 5.63 7.09
C ASN A 155 11.63 4.65 6.30
N ARG A 156 11.11 3.47 5.92
CA ARG A 156 11.82 2.53 5.04
C ARG A 156 12.20 3.15 3.70
N GLN A 157 11.39 4.09 3.22
CA GLN A 157 11.63 4.83 1.98
C GLN A 157 12.42 6.14 2.19
N LEU A 158 12.87 6.42 3.43
CA LEU A 158 13.56 7.65 3.83
C LEU A 158 12.77 8.92 3.49
N LEU A 159 11.44 8.83 3.55
CA LEU A 159 10.55 9.95 3.28
C LEU A 159 10.37 10.81 4.52
N SER A 160 10.59 12.11 4.38
CA SER A 160 10.31 13.10 5.43
C SER A 160 8.95 13.75 5.16
N LEU A 161 7.92 13.29 5.86
CA LEU A 161 6.54 13.76 5.68
C LEU A 161 6.06 14.48 6.95
N PRO A 162 5.57 15.74 6.85
CA PRO A 162 5.15 16.53 8.00
C PRO A 162 4.09 15.85 8.87
N ILE A 163 3.20 15.05 8.27
CA ILE A 163 2.15 14.30 8.97
C ILE A 163 2.71 13.35 10.05
N TYR A 164 3.98 12.93 9.90
CA TYR A 164 4.65 12.02 10.83
C TYR A 164 5.55 12.71 11.85
N GLN A 165 5.57 14.05 11.91
CA GLN A 165 6.49 14.77 12.79
C GLN A 165 6.38 14.36 14.27
N LYS A 166 5.16 14.11 14.76
CA LYS A 166 4.94 13.64 16.14
C LYS A 166 5.54 12.25 16.39
N LEU A 167 5.28 11.30 15.49
CA LEU A 167 5.82 9.94 15.60
C LEU A 167 7.35 9.96 15.45
N LEU A 168 7.89 10.80 14.57
CA LEU A 168 9.33 11.00 14.42
C LEU A 168 9.96 11.60 15.70
N TYR A 169 9.28 12.53 16.37
CA TYR A 169 9.76 13.06 17.65
C TYR A 169 9.76 12.00 18.77
N LEU A 170 8.77 11.12 18.78
CA LEU A 170 8.63 10.07 19.80
C LEU A 170 9.56 8.87 19.57
N LEU A 171 9.64 8.41 18.32
CA LEU A 171 10.30 7.16 17.95
C LEU A 171 11.68 7.39 17.33
N GLY A 172 11.95 8.55 16.75
CA GLY A 172 13.27 8.88 16.19
C GLY A 172 13.78 7.82 15.22
N ASP A 173 14.92 7.23 15.58
CA ASP A 173 15.66 6.20 14.86
C ASP A 173 15.33 4.76 15.31
N VAL A 174 14.28 4.58 16.12
CA VAL A 174 13.81 3.25 16.52
C VAL A 174 13.56 2.38 15.30
N ASP A 175 14.24 1.24 15.26
CA ASP A 175 14.07 0.22 14.25
C ASP A 175 12.67 -0.43 14.31
N GLU A 176 12.13 -0.80 13.14
CA GLU A 176 10.81 -1.39 13.01
C GLU A 176 10.67 -2.71 13.76
N ALA A 177 11.66 -3.61 13.68
CA ALA A 177 11.60 -4.91 14.34
C ALA A 177 11.62 -4.72 15.87
N TYR A 178 12.52 -3.86 16.36
CA TYR A 178 12.58 -3.54 17.78
C TYR A 178 11.28 -2.88 18.29
N TYR A 179 10.68 -1.98 17.51
CA TYR A 179 9.38 -1.40 17.83
C TYR A 179 8.30 -2.48 17.98
N LEU A 180 8.24 -3.42 17.03
CA LEU A 180 7.27 -4.52 17.03
C LEU A 180 7.44 -5.44 18.23
N ASP A 181 8.68 -5.76 18.62
CA ASP A 181 8.97 -6.53 19.83
C ASP A 181 8.44 -5.82 21.08
N GLN A 182 8.66 -4.51 21.19
CA GLN A 182 8.22 -3.73 22.36
C GLN A 182 6.69 -3.64 22.45
N ILE A 183 5.99 -3.41 21.34
CA ILE A 183 4.53 -3.34 21.36
C ILE A 183 3.88 -4.72 21.55
N SER A 184 4.56 -5.82 21.18
CA SER A 184 4.07 -7.19 21.44
C SER A 184 3.82 -7.41 22.94
N VAL A 185 4.76 -6.98 23.79
CA VAL A 185 4.67 -7.06 25.25
C VAL A 185 3.56 -6.16 25.79
N ILE A 186 3.34 -5.01 25.16
CA ILE A 186 2.25 -4.10 25.52
C ILE A 186 0.91 -4.77 25.21
N PHE A 187 0.73 -5.32 24.00
CA PHE A 187 -0.50 -6.02 23.60
C PHE A 187 -0.80 -7.21 24.49
N GLU A 188 0.20 -8.01 24.87
CA GLU A 188 0.04 -9.10 25.83
C GLU A 188 -0.47 -8.61 27.19
N ARG A 189 0.03 -7.47 27.67
CA ARG A 189 -0.42 -6.87 28.94
C ARG A 189 -1.82 -6.31 28.84
N VAL A 190 -2.18 -5.65 27.74
CA VAL A 190 -3.55 -5.18 27.48
C VAL A 190 -4.51 -6.37 27.50
N ALA A 191 -4.19 -7.44 26.77
CA ALA A 191 -5.01 -8.66 26.73
C ALA A 191 -5.20 -9.30 28.12
N LYS A 192 -4.17 -9.25 28.97
CA LYS A 192 -4.21 -9.78 30.35
C LYS A 192 -4.70 -8.76 31.39
N GLN A 193 -5.15 -7.58 30.97
CA GLN A 193 -5.57 -6.47 31.86
C GLN A 193 -4.52 -6.13 32.93
N ARG A 194 -3.24 -6.20 32.56
CA ARG A 194 -2.11 -5.93 33.47
C ARG A 194 -1.61 -4.50 33.30
N LYS A 195 -1.09 -3.94 34.39
CA LYS A 195 -0.45 -2.63 34.38
C LYS A 195 0.69 -2.56 33.34
N ILE A 196 0.66 -1.50 32.54
CA ILE A 196 1.65 -1.21 31.51
C ILE A 196 2.60 -0.14 32.06
N ARG A 197 3.89 -0.24 31.75
CA ARG A 197 4.84 0.79 32.16
C ARG A 197 4.82 1.92 31.12
N PRO A 198 4.80 3.20 31.53
CA PRO A 198 4.96 4.32 30.61
C PRO A 198 6.23 4.16 29.76
N SER A 199 6.09 4.34 28.46
CA SER A 199 7.18 4.25 27.49
C SER A 199 6.80 4.99 26.21
N ILE A 200 7.79 5.34 25.40
CA ILE A 200 7.56 5.94 24.08
C ILE A 200 6.72 5.03 23.17
N PHE A 201 6.82 3.71 23.35
CA PHE A 201 6.03 2.71 22.62
C PHE A 201 4.56 2.82 23.00
N LEU A 202 4.24 2.84 24.29
CA LEU A 202 2.87 3.05 24.76
C LEU A 202 2.32 4.40 24.28
N THR A 203 3.08 5.47 24.42
CA THR A 203 2.67 6.80 23.94
C THR A 203 2.41 6.80 22.44
N SER A 204 3.26 6.14 21.64
CA SER A 204 3.06 6.04 20.19
C SER A 204 1.78 5.29 19.83
N LEU A 205 1.43 4.22 20.55
CA LEU A 205 0.21 3.45 20.31
C LEU A 205 -1.05 4.27 20.62
N ILE A 206 -1.00 5.13 21.65
CA ILE A 206 -2.11 6.04 21.98
C ILE A 206 -2.22 7.15 20.92
N GLU A 207 -1.12 7.83 20.58
CA GLU A 207 -1.12 8.87 19.54
C GLU A 207 -1.50 8.32 18.16
N GLY A 208 -1.24 7.05 17.90
CA GLY A 208 -1.61 6.33 16.69
C GLY A 208 -3.03 5.76 16.68
N ASN A 209 -3.85 6.05 17.71
CA ASN A 209 -5.21 5.53 17.90
C ASN A 209 -5.28 3.98 17.84
N ILE A 210 -4.26 3.31 18.36
CA ILE A 210 -4.26 1.84 18.52
C ILE A 210 -4.81 1.46 19.89
N LEU A 211 -4.54 2.26 20.92
CA LEU A 211 -5.02 2.06 22.28
C LEU A 211 -5.80 3.30 22.76
N GLN A 212 -6.96 3.09 23.39
CA GLN A 212 -7.74 4.18 24.02
C GLN A 212 -7.06 4.72 25.28
N SER A 213 -6.39 3.83 25.99
CA SER A 213 -5.67 4.07 27.25
C SER A 213 -4.77 2.87 27.55
N GLU A 214 -4.29 2.72 28.78
CA GLU A 214 -3.54 1.53 29.22
C GLU A 214 -4.38 0.24 29.28
N GLN A 215 -5.68 0.28 28.97
CA GLN A 215 -6.62 -0.82 29.29
C GLN A 215 -7.39 -1.41 28.10
N GLY A 216 -7.29 -0.85 26.89
CA GLY A 216 -8.07 -1.36 25.76
C GLY A 216 -7.62 -0.85 24.39
N PHE A 217 -7.96 -1.62 23.36
CA PHE A 217 -7.73 -1.28 21.95
C PHE A 217 -8.78 -0.27 21.46
N ASP A 218 -8.34 0.68 20.63
CA ASP A 218 -9.21 1.65 19.94
C ASP A 218 -9.43 1.29 18.47
N LEU A 219 -9.15 0.03 18.12
CA LEU A 219 -9.23 -0.46 16.75
C LEU A 219 -10.00 -1.79 16.66
N PRO A 220 -10.48 -2.17 15.46
CA PRO A 220 -10.97 -3.51 15.21
C PRO A 220 -9.86 -4.55 15.40
N VAL A 221 -10.14 -5.55 16.23
CA VAL A 221 -9.28 -6.74 16.40
C VAL A 221 -9.93 -7.90 15.66
N VAL A 222 -9.17 -8.55 14.79
CA VAL A 222 -9.62 -9.68 13.97
C VAL A 222 -8.86 -10.93 14.39
N ASP A 223 -9.59 -11.98 14.72
CA ASP A 223 -9.03 -13.32 14.91
C ASP A 223 -8.60 -13.87 13.54
N PRO A 224 -7.34 -14.31 13.37
CA PRO A 224 -6.89 -14.97 12.14
C PRO A 224 -7.79 -16.10 11.65
N ALA A 225 -8.49 -16.80 12.54
CA ALA A 225 -9.45 -17.85 12.18
C ALA A 225 -10.65 -17.34 11.36
N PHE A 226 -10.94 -16.04 11.41
CA PHE A 226 -11.96 -15.38 10.58
C PHE A 226 -11.49 -15.15 9.14
N LEU A 227 -10.18 -15.26 8.88
CA LEU A 227 -9.56 -15.04 7.58
C LEU A 227 -9.33 -16.40 6.90
N THR A 228 -10.40 -16.97 6.35
CA THR A 228 -10.33 -18.30 5.71
C THR A 228 -9.89 -18.19 4.24
N GLU A 229 -9.35 -19.27 3.68
CA GLU A 229 -9.02 -19.32 2.24
C GLU A 229 -10.25 -19.04 1.35
N GLN A 230 -11.46 -19.40 1.81
CA GLN A 230 -12.70 -19.10 1.09
C GLN A 230 -12.95 -17.59 0.98
N ASN A 231 -12.56 -16.80 1.99
CA ASN A 231 -12.60 -15.33 1.92
C ASN A 231 -11.67 -14.80 0.80
N GLY A 232 -10.52 -15.43 0.61
CA GLY A 232 -9.55 -15.08 -0.44
C GLY A 232 -10.01 -15.47 -1.83
N SER A 233 -10.63 -16.64 -1.98
CA SER A 233 -11.11 -17.17 -3.27
C SER A 233 -12.14 -16.28 -3.96
N SER A 234 -12.93 -15.51 -3.19
CA SER A 234 -13.88 -14.53 -3.74
C SER A 234 -13.20 -13.37 -4.49
N MET A 235 -11.89 -13.16 -4.25
CA MET A 235 -11.05 -12.14 -4.88
C MET A 235 -9.99 -12.77 -5.81
N GLU A 236 -10.06 -14.08 -6.08
CA GLU A 236 -9.21 -14.75 -7.05
C GLU A 236 -9.49 -14.25 -8.47
N GLY A 237 -8.43 -14.10 -9.26
CA GLY A 237 -8.52 -13.61 -10.64
C GLY A 237 -8.73 -12.09 -10.78
N LEU A 238 -9.03 -11.36 -9.69
CA LEU A 238 -9.06 -9.90 -9.70
C LEU A 238 -7.63 -9.34 -9.78
N SER A 239 -7.45 -8.33 -10.62
CA SER A 239 -6.19 -7.60 -10.69
C SER A 239 -5.97 -6.75 -9.43
N GLU A 240 -4.73 -6.35 -9.17
CA GLU A 240 -4.43 -5.44 -8.05
C GLU A 240 -5.22 -4.12 -8.15
N PHE A 241 -5.45 -3.62 -9.36
CA PHE A 241 -6.31 -2.46 -9.62
C PHE A 241 -7.75 -2.72 -9.16
N ASP A 242 -8.31 -3.90 -9.45
CA ASP A 242 -9.67 -4.25 -9.00
C ASP A 242 -9.75 -4.34 -7.48
N ARG A 243 -8.76 -4.97 -6.84
CA ARG A 243 -8.66 -5.11 -5.37
C ARG A 243 -8.57 -3.76 -4.68
N ARG A 244 -7.75 -2.84 -5.20
CA ARG A 244 -7.60 -1.50 -4.64
C ARG A 244 -8.78 -0.59 -4.94
N THR A 245 -9.49 -0.81 -6.04
CA THR A 245 -10.78 -0.16 -6.31
C THR A 245 -11.83 -0.62 -5.30
N PHE A 246 -11.91 -1.93 -5.03
CA PHE A 246 -12.79 -2.48 -4.02
C PHE A 246 -12.49 -1.93 -2.62
N LEU A 247 -11.21 -1.87 -2.24
CA LEU A 247 -10.78 -1.26 -0.98
C LEU A 247 -11.20 0.22 -0.89
N ALA A 248 -11.00 1.00 -1.95
CA ALA A 248 -11.42 2.40 -1.96
C ALA A 248 -12.94 2.52 -1.70
N ASP A 249 -13.75 1.70 -2.36
CA ASP A 249 -15.20 1.76 -2.21
C ASP A 249 -15.68 1.24 -0.84
N TYR A 250 -14.99 0.28 -0.23
CA TYR A 250 -15.18 -0.13 1.16
C TYR A 250 -14.93 1.05 2.11
N LEU A 251 -13.77 1.71 1.98
CA LEU A 251 -13.38 2.85 2.82
C LEU A 251 -14.27 4.08 2.62
N GLY A 252 -14.96 4.21 1.48
CA GLY A 252 -15.96 5.25 1.26
C GLY A 252 -17.23 5.07 2.10
N LYS A 253 -17.41 3.90 2.73
CA LYS A 253 -18.58 3.53 3.53
C LYS A 253 -18.24 3.28 5.01
N THR A 254 -16.96 3.33 5.36
CA THR A 254 -16.45 3.03 6.71
C THR A 254 -15.52 4.14 7.21
N SER A 255 -14.90 3.95 8.38
CA SER A 255 -13.83 4.83 8.84
C SER A 255 -12.66 4.84 7.85
N ASN A 256 -12.06 6.00 7.64
CA ASN A 256 -10.91 6.22 6.76
C ASN A 256 -10.01 7.32 7.37
N PRO A 257 -8.71 7.07 7.61
CA PRO A 257 -8.06 5.77 7.54
C PRO A 257 -8.58 4.82 8.63
N GLN A 258 -8.38 3.51 8.45
CA GLN A 258 -8.72 2.47 9.42
C GLN A 258 -7.49 1.60 9.71
N THR A 259 -7.10 1.45 10.97
CA THR A 259 -6.04 0.51 11.38
C THR A 259 -6.69 -0.70 12.04
N ILE A 260 -6.19 -1.90 11.73
CA ILE A 260 -6.73 -3.19 12.18
C ILE A 260 -5.59 -4.00 12.78
N LEU A 261 -5.89 -4.68 13.89
CA LEU A 261 -5.00 -5.65 14.52
C LEU A 261 -5.48 -7.06 14.20
N ILE A 262 -4.63 -7.86 13.58
CA ILE A 262 -4.87 -9.29 13.36
C ILE A 262 -4.02 -10.05 14.38
N THR A 263 -4.64 -10.80 15.29
CA THR A 263 -3.90 -11.55 16.33
C THR A 263 -4.73 -12.65 16.99
N GLU A 264 -4.08 -13.73 17.39
CA GLU A 264 -4.67 -14.77 18.25
C GLU A 264 -4.50 -14.48 19.76
N MET A 265 -3.75 -13.43 20.11
CA MET A 265 -3.39 -13.11 21.50
C MET A 265 -4.60 -12.66 22.33
N ILE A 266 -5.69 -12.25 21.67
CA ILE A 266 -6.90 -11.73 22.28
C ILE A 266 -8.04 -12.67 21.88
N LYS A 267 -8.49 -13.51 22.82
CA LYS A 267 -9.70 -14.31 22.65
C LYS A 267 -10.87 -13.53 23.26
N PHE A 268 -11.86 -13.20 22.44
CA PHE A 268 -13.10 -12.57 22.87
C PHE A 268 -14.07 -13.60 23.47
#